data_AF-E4VP54-F1
#
_entry.id   AF-E4VP54-F1
#
_cell.length_a   1.000
_cell.length_b   1.000
_cell.length_c   1.000
_cell.angle_alpha   90.00
_cell.angle_beta   90.00
_cell.angle_gamma   90.00
#
_symmetry.space_group_name_H-M   'P 1'
#
loop_
_entity.id
_entity.type
_entity.pdbx_description
1 polymer ?
#
loop_
_entity_poly.entity_id
_entity_poly.type
_entity_poly.pdbx_seq_one_letter_code
_entity_poly.pdbx_strand_id
1 'polypeptide(L)'
;MNFLAYFFLFVCFLSICSCNIYYSYCPSDLLERYCALKERETVLECIRNAENDRPFEILEGCYNSVHELGTLTLDDKLKQVCNLDVHEYELLRKCFQNGMYLERKRGSKAYTLTEDCISKTEVTEKKDCRRRGFHAYVHFGKWY
;
A
#
# COMPACT_ATOMS: atom_id res chain seq x y z
N MET A 1 -14.48 31.71 41.03
CA MET A 1 -15.33 30.99 40.05
C MET A 1 -14.83 31.08 38.60
N ASN A 2 -13.97 32.03 38.23
CA ASN A 2 -13.51 32.19 36.83
C ASN A 2 -12.44 31.17 36.40
N PHE A 3 -11.63 30.64 37.33
CA PHE A 3 -10.54 29.70 37.02
C PHE A 3 -11.04 28.36 36.41
N LEU A 4 -12.17 27.85 36.90
CA LEU A 4 -12.78 26.62 36.37
C LEU A 4 -13.28 26.80 34.94
N ALA A 5 -13.78 27.99 34.58
CA ALA A 5 -14.22 28.30 33.22
C ALA A 5 -13.04 28.38 32.24
N TYR A 6 -11.92 28.99 32.65
CA TYR A 6 -10.70 29.02 31.83
C TYR A 6 -10.07 27.63 31.66
N PHE A 7 -10.10 26.79 32.70
CA PHE A 7 -9.64 25.42 32.61
C PHE A 7 -10.48 24.58 31.64
N PHE A 8 -11.81 24.71 31.69
CA PHE A 8 -12.71 24.04 30.74
C PHE A 8 -12.49 24.51 29.29
N LEU A 9 -12.34 25.82 29.07
CA LEU A 9 -12.04 26.36 27.74
C LEU A 9 -10.70 25.84 27.21
N PHE A 10 -9.67 25.75 28.07
CA PHE A 10 -8.36 25.22 27.70
C PHE A 10 -8.41 23.73 27.33
N VAL A 11 -9.15 22.92 28.09
CA VAL A 11 -9.35 21.49 27.79
C VAL A 11 -10.15 21.29 26.50
N CYS A 12 -11.20 22.09 26.28
CA CYS A 12 -11.95 22.07 25.01
C CYS A 12 -11.06 22.45 23.82
N PHE A 13 -10.24 23.50 23.96
CA PHE A 13 -9.30 23.93 22.90
C PHE A 13 -8.26 22.85 22.60
N LEU A 14 -7.70 22.22 23.64
CA LEU A 14 -6.78 21.10 23.49
C LEU A 14 -7.43 19.90 22.79
N SER A 15 -8.69 19.57 23.11
CA SER A 15 -9.42 18.48 22.44
C SER A 15 -9.66 18.74 20.95
N ILE A 16 -9.91 20.01 20.58
CA ILE A 16 -10.09 20.42 19.18
C ILE A 16 -8.74 20.35 18.43
N CYS A 17 -7.63 20.68 19.09
CA CYS A 17 -6.30 20.56 18.52
C CYS A 17 -5.84 19.10 18.38
N SER A 18 -6.14 18.22 19.33
CA SER A 18 -5.71 16.81 19.30
C SER A 18 -6.59 15.91 18.42
N CYS A 19 -7.85 16.27 18.17
CA CYS A 19 -8.72 15.54 17.23
C CYS A 19 -8.34 15.75 15.74
N ASN A 20 -7.46 16.69 15.41
CA ASN A 20 -7.13 17.03 14.01
C ASN A 20 -5.72 16.58 13.55
N ILE A 21 -4.92 15.95 14.43
CA ILE A 21 -3.62 15.37 14.02
C ILE A 21 -3.81 13.87 13.80
N TYR A 22 -4.69 13.53 12.86
CA TYR A 22 -4.69 12.21 12.23
C TYR A 22 -3.76 12.30 11.03
N TYR A 23 -2.55 11.76 11.16
CA TYR A 23 -1.71 11.51 10.00
C TYR A 23 -2.46 10.54 9.09
N SER A 24 -3.01 11.03 7.98
CA SER A 24 -3.50 10.14 6.93
C SER A 24 -2.29 9.47 6.31
N TYR A 25 -2.03 8.23 6.71
CA TYR A 25 -1.00 7.40 6.09
C TYR A 25 -1.46 7.06 4.68
N CYS A 26 -0.99 7.82 3.68
CA CYS A 26 -1.08 7.46 2.28
C CYS A 26 0.07 6.47 2.02
N PRO A 27 -0.21 5.18 1.82
CA PRO A 27 0.84 4.19 1.63
C PRO A 27 1.69 4.59 0.41
N SER A 28 3.00 4.65 0.58
CA SER A 28 3.91 5.02 -0.51
C SER A 28 4.42 3.78 -1.25
N ASP A 29 4.45 2.64 -0.58
CA ASP A 29 4.97 1.38 -1.10
C ASP A 29 4.00 0.71 -2.07
N LEU A 30 4.54 0.13 -3.14
CA LEU A 30 3.73 -0.47 -4.21
C LEU A 30 2.85 -1.61 -3.69
N LEU A 31 3.40 -2.46 -2.83
CA LEU A 31 2.68 -3.63 -2.34
C LEU A 31 1.58 -3.28 -1.32
N GLU A 32 1.81 -2.29 -0.45
CA GLU A 32 0.77 -1.79 0.46
C GLU A 32 -0.40 -1.19 -0.30
N ARG A 33 -0.08 -0.35 -1.29
CA ARG A 33 -1.09 0.25 -2.17
C ARG A 33 -1.88 -0.82 -2.91
N TYR A 34 -1.20 -1.81 -3.49
CA TYR A 34 -1.84 -2.95 -4.15
C TYR A 34 -2.77 -3.71 -3.20
N CYS A 35 -2.32 -4.04 -1.99
CA CYS A 35 -3.13 -4.79 -1.03
C CYS A 35 -4.31 -3.99 -0.45
N ALA A 36 -4.28 -2.66 -0.52
CA ALA A 36 -5.41 -1.82 -0.16
C ALA A 36 -6.52 -1.77 -1.23
N LEU A 37 -6.27 -2.27 -2.45
CA LEU A 37 -7.25 -2.27 -3.54
C LEU A 37 -8.29 -3.38 -3.39
N LYS A 38 -9.51 -3.08 -3.85
CA LYS A 38 -10.59 -4.05 -3.98
C LYS A 38 -10.44 -4.85 -5.27
N GLU A 39 -10.13 -4.17 -6.37
CA GLU A 39 -9.98 -4.70 -7.73
C GLU A 39 -8.50 -4.97 -8.05
N ARG A 40 -7.89 -5.83 -7.26
CA ARG A 40 -6.48 -6.21 -7.41
C ARG A 40 -6.17 -6.85 -8.76
N GLU A 41 -7.09 -7.65 -9.30
CA GLU A 41 -6.94 -8.31 -10.60
C GLU A 41 -6.74 -7.31 -11.75
N THR A 42 -7.43 -6.16 -11.70
CA THR A 42 -7.29 -5.10 -12.71
C THR A 42 -5.86 -4.56 -12.80
N VAL A 43 -5.12 -4.53 -11.68
CA VAL A 43 -3.70 -4.16 -11.68
C VAL A 43 -2.86 -5.23 -12.37
N LEU A 44 -3.12 -6.50 -12.09
CA LEU A 44 -2.39 -7.63 -12.67
C LEU A 44 -2.60 -7.69 -14.19
N GLU A 45 -3.85 -7.53 -14.64
CA GLU A 45 -4.19 -7.42 -16.06
C GLU A 45 -3.49 -6.23 -16.72
N CYS A 46 -3.46 -5.07 -16.07
CA CYS A 46 -2.75 -3.89 -16.58
C CYS A 46 -1.25 -4.15 -16.79
N ILE A 47 -0.61 -4.86 -15.86
CA ILE A 47 0.82 -5.20 -15.97
C ILE A 47 1.05 -6.23 -17.10
N ARG A 48 0.21 -7.28 -17.16
CA ARG A 48 0.28 -8.32 -18.20
C ARG A 48 0.08 -7.74 -19.60
N ASN A 49 -0.89 -6.84 -19.77
CA ASN A 49 -1.18 -6.18 -21.05
C ASN A 49 -0.05 -5.26 -21.53
N ALA A 50 0.87 -4.89 -20.65
CA ALA A 50 2.05 -4.11 -21.02
C ALA A 50 3.27 -4.98 -21.38
N GLU A 51 3.08 -6.31 -21.44
CA GLU A 51 4.12 -7.30 -21.79
C GLU A 51 5.40 -7.14 -20.95
N ASN A 52 5.24 -6.81 -19.67
CA ASN A 52 6.33 -6.61 -18.74
C ASN A 52 6.15 -7.49 -17.51
N ASP A 53 6.71 -8.70 -17.57
CA ASP A 53 6.61 -9.70 -16.50
C ASP A 53 7.55 -9.43 -15.32
N ARG A 54 8.44 -8.43 -15.45
CA ARG A 54 9.49 -8.16 -14.47
C ARG A 54 8.96 -7.91 -13.04
N PRO A 55 7.85 -7.18 -12.82
CA PRO A 55 7.27 -7.05 -11.48
C PRO A 55 6.87 -8.40 -10.89
N PHE A 56 6.33 -9.32 -11.70
CA PHE A 56 5.91 -10.65 -11.24
C PHE A 56 7.11 -11.53 -10.88
N GLU A 57 8.17 -11.52 -11.69
CA GLU A 57 9.41 -12.25 -11.39
C GLU A 57 10.02 -11.82 -10.04
N ILE A 58 10.02 -10.51 -9.76
CA ILE A 58 10.57 -9.97 -8.51
C ILE A 58 9.69 -10.36 -7.34
N LEU A 59 8.36 -10.24 -7.49
CA LEU A 59 7.42 -10.65 -6.45
C LEU A 59 7.57 -12.14 -6.14
N GLU A 60 7.65 -12.98 -7.16
CA GLU A 60 7.83 -14.42 -7.01
C GLU A 60 9.15 -14.76 -6.31
N GLY A 61 10.26 -14.13 -6.73
CA GLY A 61 11.55 -14.32 -6.08
C GLY A 61 11.54 -13.92 -4.60
N CYS A 62 10.89 -12.80 -4.27
CA CYS A 62 10.71 -12.35 -2.89
C CYS A 62 9.80 -13.28 -2.09
N TYR A 63 8.70 -13.73 -2.67
CA TYR A 63 7.77 -14.66 -2.03
C TYR A 63 8.47 -15.98 -1.69
N ASN A 64 9.18 -16.58 -2.65
CA ASN A 64 9.90 -17.83 -2.46
C ASN A 64 11.06 -17.72 -1.45
N SER A 65 11.59 -16.51 -1.24
CA SER A 65 12.67 -16.27 -0.26
C SER A 65 12.15 -16.11 1.17
N VAL A 66 10.90 -15.67 1.33
CA VAL A 66 10.25 -15.48 2.64
C VAL A 66 9.50 -16.75 3.05
N HIS A 67 8.85 -17.40 2.09
CA HIS A 67 7.99 -18.54 2.33
C HIS A 67 8.61 -19.79 1.70
N GLU A 68 9.08 -20.73 2.54
CA GLU A 68 9.82 -21.92 2.13
C GLU A 68 8.97 -22.95 1.34
N LEU A 69 7.65 -22.73 1.22
CA LEU A 69 6.77 -23.53 0.35
C LEU A 69 6.87 -23.07 -1.11
N GLY A 70 8.00 -23.38 -1.77
CA GLY A 70 8.29 -23.05 -3.17
C GLY A 70 7.42 -23.73 -4.23
N THR A 71 6.28 -24.31 -3.86
CA THR A 71 5.41 -25.11 -4.77
C THR A 71 4.18 -24.37 -5.28
N LEU A 72 3.90 -23.15 -4.78
CA LEU A 72 2.73 -22.38 -5.22
C LEU A 72 2.94 -21.79 -6.62
N THR A 73 1.85 -21.70 -7.39
CA THR A 73 1.85 -20.98 -8.67
C THR A 73 1.92 -19.46 -8.44
N LEU A 74 2.35 -18.70 -9.45
CA LEU A 74 2.36 -17.23 -9.37
C LEU A 74 0.99 -16.65 -9.01
N ASP A 75 -0.09 -17.18 -9.61
CA ASP A 75 -1.46 -16.72 -9.32
C ASP A 75 -1.85 -17.01 -7.86
N ASP A 76 -1.45 -18.14 -7.31
CA ASP A 76 -1.70 -18.46 -5.89
C ASP A 76 -0.91 -17.53 -4.96
N LYS A 77 0.35 -17.22 -5.31
CA LYS A 77 1.16 -16.24 -4.57
C LYS A 77 0.51 -14.87 -4.57
N LEU A 78 0.01 -14.40 -5.72
CA LEU A 78 -0.67 -13.12 -5.87
C LEU A 78 -1.97 -13.04 -5.04
N LYS A 79 -2.72 -14.14 -4.94
CA LYS A 79 -3.91 -14.22 -4.08
C LYS A 79 -3.57 -14.19 -2.59
N GLN A 80 -2.44 -14.79 -2.22
CA GLN A 80 -2.04 -14.95 -0.81
C GLN A 80 -1.25 -13.75 -0.28
N VAL A 81 -0.53 -13.00 -1.12
CA VAL A 81 0.43 -11.97 -0.69
C VAL A 81 -0.16 -10.94 0.29
N CYS A 82 -1.43 -10.58 0.12
CA CYS A 82 -2.12 -9.60 0.99
C CYS A 82 -2.74 -10.21 2.25
N ASN A 83 -2.64 -11.52 2.44
CA ASN A 83 -3.20 -12.28 3.55
C ASN A 83 -2.11 -13.02 4.36
N LEU A 84 -0.83 -12.71 4.11
CA LEU A 84 0.30 -13.26 4.86
C LEU A 84 0.29 -12.77 6.31
N ASP A 85 0.99 -13.49 7.20
CA ASP A 85 1.26 -12.98 8.54
C ASP A 85 2.03 -11.65 8.47
N VAL A 86 1.85 -10.77 9.46
CA VAL A 86 2.44 -9.44 9.49
C VAL A 86 3.97 -9.48 9.28
N HIS A 87 4.67 -10.45 9.87
CA HIS A 87 6.12 -10.54 9.71
C HIS A 87 6.54 -11.00 8.32
N GLU A 88 5.86 -12.00 7.75
CA GLU A 88 6.11 -12.46 6.39
C GLU A 88 5.78 -11.38 5.36
N TYR A 89 4.64 -10.71 5.53
CA TYR A 89 4.22 -9.58 4.72
C TYR A 89 5.26 -8.46 4.72
N GLU A 90 5.77 -8.08 5.90
CA GLU A 90 6.77 -7.02 6.02
C GLU A 90 8.10 -7.36 5.35
N LEU A 91 8.55 -8.61 5.46
CA LEU A 91 9.75 -9.08 4.76
C LEU A 91 9.57 -9.05 3.25
N LEU A 92 8.43 -9.54 2.77
CA LEU A 92 8.10 -9.56 1.35
C LEU A 92 7.94 -8.15 0.80
N ARG A 93 7.24 -7.26 1.51
CA ARG A 93 7.07 -5.84 1.16
C ARG A 93 8.41 -5.16 0.94
N LYS A 94 9.33 -5.29 1.90
CA LYS A 94 10.67 -4.68 1.81
C LYS A 94 11.49 -5.29 0.67
N CYS A 95 11.45 -6.61 0.50
CA CYS A 95 12.12 -7.28 -0.61
C CYS A 95 11.63 -6.74 -1.97
N PHE A 96 10.30 -6.73 -2.16
CA PHE A 96 9.68 -6.30 -3.41
C PHE A 96 9.98 -4.83 -3.69
N GLN A 97 9.79 -3.94 -2.72
CA GLN A 97 10.06 -2.51 -2.86
C GLN A 97 11.53 -2.24 -3.25
N ASN A 98 12.47 -2.94 -2.62
CA ASN A 98 13.90 -2.82 -2.94
C ASN A 98 14.21 -3.37 -4.34
N GLY A 99 13.63 -4.51 -4.71
CA GLY A 99 13.78 -5.09 -6.05
C GLY A 99 13.30 -4.12 -7.14
N MET A 100 12.10 -3.55 -6.98
CA MET A 100 11.53 -2.58 -7.91
C MET A 100 12.37 -1.29 -7.97
N TYR A 101 12.92 -0.82 -6.85
CA TYR A 101 13.83 0.32 -6.82
C TYR A 101 15.15 0.05 -7.57
N LEU A 102 15.73 -1.13 -7.42
CA LEU A 102 16.94 -1.53 -8.15
C LEU A 102 16.69 -1.62 -9.65
N GLU A 103 15.56 -2.19 -10.07
CA GLU A 103 15.16 -2.22 -11.48
C GLU A 103 15.01 -0.82 -12.06
N ARG A 104 14.37 0.09 -11.32
CA ARG A 104 14.27 1.50 -11.73
C ARG A 104 15.66 2.11 -11.94
N LYS A 105 16.61 1.87 -11.03
CA LYS A 105 18.00 2.34 -11.19
C LYS A 105 18.70 1.75 -12.41
N ARG A 106 18.33 0.54 -12.82
CA ARG A 106 18.85 -0.14 -14.02
C ARG A 106 18.17 0.32 -15.32
N GLY A 107 17.22 1.26 -15.24
CA GLY A 107 16.49 1.77 -16.41
C GLY A 107 15.29 0.92 -16.81
N SER A 108 14.93 -0.11 -16.04
CA SER A 108 13.74 -0.91 -16.27
C SER A 108 12.48 -0.08 -15.99
N LYS A 109 11.45 -0.27 -16.82
CA LYS A 109 10.14 0.37 -16.67
C LYS A 109 9.24 -0.31 -15.65
N ALA A 110 9.66 -1.43 -15.05
CA ALA A 110 8.87 -2.23 -14.13
C ALA A 110 8.26 -1.37 -13.00
N TYR A 111 9.07 -0.55 -12.33
CA TYR A 111 8.61 0.32 -11.24
C TYR A 111 7.52 1.29 -11.70
N THR A 112 7.79 2.08 -12.73
CA THR A 112 6.85 3.11 -13.22
C THR A 112 5.57 2.47 -13.75
N LEU A 113 5.68 1.33 -14.43
CA LEU A 113 4.53 0.58 -14.93
C LEU A 113 3.64 0.08 -13.79
N THR A 114 4.23 -0.57 -12.79
CA THR A 114 3.49 -1.04 -11.62
C THR A 114 2.84 0.12 -10.88
N GLU A 115 3.58 1.22 -10.69
CA GLU A 115 3.05 2.45 -10.10
C GLU A 115 1.86 3.02 -10.88
N ASP A 116 1.96 3.09 -12.20
CA ASP A 116 0.89 3.59 -13.08
C ASP A 116 -0.35 2.69 -13.04
N CYS A 117 -0.17 1.37 -13.11
CA CYS A 117 -1.27 0.40 -13.03
C CYS A 117 -2.01 0.48 -11.69
N ILE A 118 -1.27 0.54 -10.57
CA ILE A 118 -1.87 0.73 -9.24
C ILE A 118 -2.60 2.07 -9.18
N SER A 119 -1.97 3.16 -9.63
CA SER A 119 -2.55 4.51 -9.57
C SER A 119 -3.84 4.62 -10.40
N LYS A 120 -3.89 3.97 -11.58
CA LYS A 120 -5.12 3.92 -12.39
C LYS A 120 -6.27 3.27 -11.62
N THR A 121 -6.02 2.11 -10.99
CA THR A 121 -7.04 1.40 -10.22
C THR A 121 -7.44 2.17 -8.96
N GLU A 122 -6.49 2.81 -8.27
CA GLU A 122 -6.78 3.71 -7.13
C GLU A 122 -7.72 4.86 -7.52
N VAL A 123 -7.53 5.46 -8.69
CA VAL A 123 -8.42 6.50 -9.22
C VAL A 123 -9.82 5.94 -9.46
N THR A 124 -9.92 4.77 -10.10
CA THR A 124 -11.20 4.09 -10.35
C THR A 124 -11.94 3.78 -9.05
N GLU A 125 -11.22 3.30 -8.03
CA GLU A 125 -11.78 3.00 -6.70
C GLU A 125 -11.99 4.24 -5.81
N LYS A 126 -11.66 5.44 -6.30
CA LYS A 126 -11.68 6.70 -5.53
C LYS A 126 -10.78 6.67 -4.27
N LYS A 127 -9.74 5.84 -4.29
CA LYS A 127 -8.73 5.67 -3.22
C LYS A 127 -7.43 6.42 -3.48
N ASP A 128 -7.29 7.09 -4.64
CA ASP A 128 -6.10 7.89 -4.95
C ASP A 128 -5.89 9.00 -3.91
N CYS A 129 -4.87 8.81 -3.07
CA CYS A 129 -4.43 9.76 -2.05
C CYS A 129 -3.30 10.69 -2.55
N ARG A 130 -2.76 10.46 -3.75
CA ARG A 130 -1.61 11.23 -4.28
C ARG A 130 -2.03 12.40 -5.18
N ARG A 131 -3.12 12.30 -5.94
CA ARG A 131 -3.61 13.44 -6.77
C ARG A 131 -4.55 14.39 -6.04
N ARG A 132 -5.20 13.94 -4.97
CA ARG A 132 -6.03 14.79 -4.13
C ARG A 132 -5.14 15.25 -2.99
N GLY A 133 -4.59 16.46 -3.10
CA GLY A 133 -3.88 17.09 -1.99
C GLY A 133 -4.64 16.84 -0.69
N PHE A 134 -4.00 16.06 0.19
CA PHE A 134 -4.41 15.68 1.54
C PHE A 134 -5.87 15.97 1.90
N HIS A 135 -6.71 14.93 1.94
CA HIS A 135 -7.82 14.70 2.88
C HIS A 135 -8.80 13.71 2.22
N ALA A 136 -8.42 12.44 2.15
CA ALA A 136 -9.39 11.37 1.89
C ALA A 136 -9.08 10.20 2.82
N TYR A 137 -9.89 10.12 3.87
CA TYR A 137 -9.96 9.07 4.87
C TYR A 137 -10.06 7.70 4.20
N VAL A 138 -9.07 6.84 4.42
CA VAL A 138 -9.22 5.40 4.24
C VAL A 138 -8.98 4.75 5.59
N HIS A 139 -10.08 4.34 6.21
CA HIS A 139 -10.04 3.41 7.33
C HIS A 139 -9.42 2.11 6.81
N PHE A 140 -8.23 1.77 7.30
CA PHE A 140 -7.82 0.36 7.29
C PHE A 140 -8.83 -0.39 8.16
N GLY A 141 -9.44 -1.40 7.56
CA GLY A 141 -10.46 -2.22 8.20
C GLY A 141 -9.96 -2.74 9.54
N LYS A 142 -10.86 -2.71 10.54
CA LYS A 142 -10.65 -3.41 11.79
C LYS A 142 -10.42 -4.88 11.48
N TRP A 143 -9.28 -5.39 11.93
CA TRP A 143 -9.06 -6.81 12.12
C TRP A 143 -10.06 -7.30 13.17
N TYR A 144 -11.03 -8.11 12.75
CA TYR A 144 -11.91 -8.89 13.60
C TYR A 144 -11.77 -10.35 13.21
#